data_AF-A0A1E4GRC2-F1
#
_entry.id   AF-A0A1E4GRC2-F1
#
_cell.length_a   1.000
_cell.length_b   1.000
_cell.length_c   1.000
_cell.angle_alpha   90.00
_cell.angle_beta   90.00
_cell.angle_gamma   90.00
#
_symmetry.space_group_name_H-M   'P 1'
#
loop_
_entity.id
_entity.type
_entity.pdbx_description
1 polymer ?
#
loop_
_entity_poly.entity_id
_entity_poly.type
_entity_poly.pdbx_seq_one_letter_code
_entity_poly.pdbx_strand_id
1 'polypeptide(L)'
;MLANLGLARLQLGHGMEGLALLAQAVEAAPGDAEAWRRLAGALRHTRLAPPTPAFREILLQLFDRPDVNPRNLATAAIAVLRQQPEIDRLLESIAGAPGQLAETLEREATTASQLIQDHLFQTLLATAPVPDVAIEFVLVQLRSDLLRLTEG
;
A
#
# COMPACT_ATOMS: atom_id res chain seq x y z
N MET A 1 -19.16 17.63 -6.40
CA MET A 1 -19.23 18.26 -5.05
C MET A 1 -18.37 17.53 -4.03
N LEU A 2 -18.50 16.20 -3.90
CA LEU A 2 -17.69 15.36 -3.00
C LEU A 2 -16.17 15.55 -3.16
N ALA A 3 -15.66 15.56 -4.40
CA ALA A 3 -14.23 15.75 -4.65
C ALA A 3 -13.67 17.08 -4.12
N ASN A 4 -14.42 18.17 -4.25
CA ASN A 4 -13.99 19.48 -3.74
C ASN A 4 -14.06 19.55 -2.21
N LEU A 5 -15.08 18.94 -1.60
CA LEU A 5 -15.18 18.84 -0.14
C LEU A 5 -14.05 17.98 0.42
N GLY A 6 -13.72 16.86 -0.23
CA GLY A 6 -12.61 15.99 0.13
C GLY A 6 -11.28 16.75 0.15
N LEU A 7 -10.98 17.51 -0.92
CA LEU A 7 -9.79 18.36 -0.96
C LEU A 7 -9.77 19.42 0.14
N ALA A 8 -10.90 20.08 0.41
CA ALA A 8 -10.99 21.06 1.49
C ALA A 8 -10.72 20.43 2.87
N ARG A 9 -11.23 19.21 3.12
CA ARG A 9 -10.96 18.45 4.36
C ARG A 9 -9.49 18.10 4.50
N LEU A 10 -8.81 17.70 3.42
CA LEU A 10 -7.37 17.46 3.43
C LEU A 10 -6.57 18.72 3.78
N GLN A 11 -6.95 19.87 3.21
CA GLN A 11 -6.31 21.17 3.50
C GLN A 11 -6.50 21.61 4.96
N LEU A 12 -7.62 21.21 5.59
CA LEU A 12 -7.89 21.44 7.00
C LEU A 12 -7.23 20.42 7.94
N GLY A 13 -6.44 19.48 7.42
CA GLY A 13 -5.76 18.44 8.21
C GLY A 13 -6.62 17.21 8.53
N HIS A 14 -7.86 17.14 8.04
CA HIS A 14 -8.74 15.99 8.20
C HIS A 14 -8.45 14.91 7.15
N GLY A 15 -7.24 14.33 7.21
CA GLY A 15 -6.69 13.40 6.22
C GLY A 15 -7.61 12.23 5.86
N MET A 16 -8.02 11.43 6.85
CA MET A 16 -8.84 10.25 6.61
C MET A 16 -10.22 10.58 6.03
N GLU A 17 -10.89 11.61 6.57
CA GLU A 17 -12.21 12.04 6.09
C GLU A 17 -12.12 12.59 4.65
N GLY A 18 -11.09 13.39 4.37
CA GLY A 18 -10.84 13.93 3.03
C GLY A 18 -10.58 12.83 2.00
N LEU A 19 -9.76 11.84 2.35
CA LEU A 19 -9.53 10.67 1.50
C LEU A 19 -10.79 9.82 1.30
N ALA A 20 -11.60 9.63 2.34
CA ALA A 20 -12.87 8.91 2.23
C ALA A 20 -13.85 9.61 1.28
N LEU A 21 -13.92 10.95 1.34
CA LEU A 21 -14.77 11.73 0.43
C LEU A 21 -14.27 11.70 -1.02
N LEU A 22 -12.95 11.67 -1.24
CA LEU A 22 -12.38 11.50 -2.58
C LEU A 22 -12.63 10.09 -3.12
N ALA A 23 -12.54 9.06 -2.28
CA ALA A 23 -12.91 7.69 -2.63
C ALA A 23 -14.40 7.60 -3.04
N GLN A 24 -15.31 8.17 -2.24
CA GLN A 24 -16.73 8.22 -2.59
C GLN A 24 -16.99 8.98 -3.89
N ALA A 25 -16.19 10.01 -4.21
CA ALA A 25 -16.34 10.75 -5.45
C ALA A 25 -16.02 9.88 -6.68
N VAL A 26 -14.98 9.04 -6.61
CA VAL A 26 -14.64 8.12 -7.72
C VAL A 26 -15.64 6.97 -7.82
N GLU A 27 -16.17 6.48 -6.70
CA GLU A 27 -17.22 5.46 -6.70
C GLU A 27 -18.53 5.98 -7.29
N ALA A 28 -18.92 7.21 -6.95
CA ALA A 28 -20.15 7.84 -7.47
C ALA A 28 -20.07 8.17 -8.96
N ALA A 29 -18.87 8.42 -9.49
CA ALA A 29 -18.65 8.74 -10.89
C ALA A 29 -17.36 8.09 -11.43
N PRO A 30 -17.33 6.77 -11.69
CA PRO A 30 -16.13 6.07 -12.13
C PRO A 30 -15.57 6.55 -13.47
N GLY A 31 -16.40 7.18 -14.31
CA GLY A 31 -15.98 7.79 -15.58
C GLY A 31 -15.32 9.17 -15.45
N ASP A 32 -15.34 9.79 -14.27
CA ASP A 32 -14.74 11.11 -14.05
C ASP A 32 -13.22 11.01 -13.83
N ALA A 33 -12.45 11.14 -14.91
CA ALA A 33 -11.00 11.09 -14.87
C ALA A 33 -10.37 12.17 -13.97
N GLU A 34 -11.03 13.31 -13.75
CA GLU A 34 -10.53 14.35 -12.85
C GLU A 34 -10.66 13.92 -11.38
N ALA A 35 -11.74 13.23 -11.00
CA ALA A 35 -11.91 12.68 -9.66
C ALA A 35 -10.79 11.67 -9.32
N TRP A 36 -10.46 10.77 -10.26
CA TRP A 36 -9.36 9.83 -10.12
C TRP A 36 -8.00 10.51 -9.97
N ARG A 37 -7.71 11.52 -10.82
CA ARG A 37 -6.46 12.29 -10.72
C ARG A 37 -6.34 13.04 -9.39
N ARG A 38 -7.45 13.59 -8.88
CA ARG A 38 -7.47 14.26 -7.57
C ARG A 38 -7.21 13.30 -6.42
N LEU A 39 -7.83 12.12 -6.46
CA LEU A 39 -7.56 11.08 -5.46
C LEU A 39 -6.10 10.63 -5.54
N ALA A 40 -5.59 10.28 -6.72
CA ALA A 40 -4.19 9.89 -6.92
C ALA A 40 -3.21 10.97 -6.41
N GLY A 41 -3.51 12.25 -6.69
CA GLY A 41 -2.73 13.38 -6.21
C GLY A 41 -2.74 13.52 -4.68
N ALA A 42 -3.90 13.30 -4.05
CA ALA A 42 -4.06 13.33 -2.60
C ALA A 42 -3.35 12.16 -1.88
N LEU A 43 -3.15 11.03 -2.56
CA LEU A 43 -2.44 9.87 -2.01
C LEU A 43 -0.91 10.01 -2.06
N ARG A 44 -0.40 10.99 -2.80
CA ARG A 44 1.03 11.23 -2.88
C ARG A 44 1.60 11.55 -1.49
N HIS A 45 2.50 10.69 -1.01
CA HIS A 45 3.15 10.78 0.32
C HIS A 45 2.21 10.64 1.51
N THR A 46 0.97 10.17 1.32
CA THR A 46 0.09 9.88 2.47
C THR A 46 0.49 8.58 3.12
N ARG A 47 0.58 8.58 4.45
CA ARG A 47 0.63 7.37 5.29
C ARG A 47 -0.75 7.00 5.85
N LEU A 48 -1.79 7.68 5.38
CA LEU A 48 -3.16 7.46 5.80
C LEU A 48 -3.92 6.77 4.67
N ALA A 49 -4.75 5.81 5.04
CA ALA A 49 -5.68 5.16 4.15
C ALA A 49 -7.01 4.95 4.90
N PRO A 50 -8.16 5.28 4.29
CA PRO A 50 -9.46 4.89 4.83
C PRO A 50 -9.51 3.38 5.11
N PRO A 51 -10.01 2.95 6.28
CA PRO A 51 -10.11 1.53 6.65
C PRO A 51 -11.35 0.88 6.06
N THR A 52 -11.49 0.94 4.73
CA THR A 52 -12.64 0.37 4.02
C THR A 52 -12.18 -0.60 2.93
N PRO A 53 -12.86 -1.75 2.75
CA PRO A 53 -12.55 -2.68 1.66
C PRO A 53 -12.65 -2.02 0.28
N ALA A 54 -13.62 -1.11 0.11
CA ALA A 54 -13.77 -0.34 -1.12
C ALA A 54 -12.52 0.47 -1.47
N PHE A 55 -11.81 1.02 -0.46
CA PHE A 55 -10.60 1.80 -0.70
C PHE A 55 -9.44 0.94 -1.23
N ARG A 56 -9.34 -0.33 -0.80
CA ARG A 56 -8.39 -1.28 -1.38
C ARG A 56 -8.65 -1.50 -2.88
N GLU A 57 -9.90 -1.72 -3.26
CA GLU A 57 -10.27 -1.92 -4.68
C GLU A 57 -10.01 -0.65 -5.52
N ILE A 58 -10.25 0.53 -4.95
CA ILE A 58 -9.94 1.81 -5.59
C ILE A 58 -8.42 1.97 -5.81
N LEU A 59 -7.58 1.54 -4.85
CA LEU A 59 -6.13 1.55 -5.03
C LEU A 59 -5.69 0.62 -6.16
N LEU A 60 -6.24 -0.60 -6.23
CA LEU A 60 -5.94 -1.53 -7.34
C LEU A 60 -6.31 -0.91 -8.69
N GLN A 61 -7.50 -0.32 -8.80
CA GLN A 61 -7.90 0.41 -10.02
C GLN A 61 -6.96 1.57 -10.34
N LEU A 62 -6.48 2.30 -9.33
CA LEU A 62 -5.52 3.40 -9.53
C LEU A 62 -4.17 2.91 -10.06
N PHE A 63 -3.72 1.70 -9.70
CA PHE A 63 -2.48 1.10 -10.25
C PHE A 63 -2.62 0.76 -11.74
N ASP A 64 -3.82 0.40 -12.20
CA ASP A 64 -4.10 0.07 -13.62
C ASP A 64 -4.25 1.31 -14.52
N ARG A 65 -4.32 2.51 -13.93
CA ARG A 65 -4.57 3.74 -14.67
C ARG A 65 -3.31 4.31 -15.31
N PRO A 66 -3.29 4.53 -16.64
CA PRO A 66 -2.10 5.04 -17.34
C PRO A 66 -1.78 6.51 -17.03
N ASP A 67 -2.76 7.28 -16.55
CA ASP A 67 -2.62 8.68 -16.16
C ASP A 67 -2.13 8.88 -14.71
N VAL A 68 -1.90 7.78 -13.98
CA VAL A 68 -1.46 7.79 -12.58
C VAL A 68 -0.03 7.26 -12.50
N ASN A 69 0.83 7.93 -11.74
CA ASN A 69 2.16 7.40 -11.44
C ASN A 69 2.06 6.44 -10.23
N PRO A 70 2.33 5.13 -10.40
CA PRO A 70 2.21 4.13 -9.33
C PRO A 70 3.04 4.47 -8.09
N ARG A 71 4.18 5.15 -8.25
CA ARG A 71 5.03 5.59 -7.13
C ARG A 71 4.27 6.46 -6.13
N ASN A 72 3.31 7.26 -6.60
CA ASN A 72 2.52 8.12 -5.72
C ASN A 72 1.53 7.32 -4.84
N LEU A 73 1.24 6.07 -5.20
CA LEU A 73 0.30 5.20 -4.50
C LEU A 73 0.99 4.33 -3.45
N ALA A 74 2.30 4.13 -3.57
CA ALA A 74 3.05 3.15 -2.79
C ALA A 74 2.86 3.30 -1.26
N THR A 75 2.98 4.53 -0.75
CA THR A 75 2.81 4.78 0.69
C THR A 75 1.37 4.53 1.18
N ALA A 76 0.36 4.82 0.35
CA ALA A 76 -1.04 4.53 0.66
C ALA A 76 -1.33 3.02 0.62
N ALA A 77 -0.76 2.29 -0.35
CA ALA A 77 -0.87 0.85 -0.44
C ALA A 77 -0.26 0.15 0.79
N ILE A 78 0.91 0.59 1.24
CA ILE A 78 1.52 0.10 2.48
C ILE A 78 0.61 0.42 3.68
N ALA A 79 0.05 1.63 3.75
CA ALA A 79 -0.87 2.00 4.83
C ALA A 79 -2.12 1.09 4.85
N VAL A 80 -2.64 0.65 3.71
CA VAL A 80 -3.73 -0.33 3.62
C VAL A 80 -3.29 -1.72 4.06
N LEU A 81 -2.11 -2.19 3.63
CA LEU A 81 -1.58 -3.50 4.05
C LEU A 81 -1.40 -3.57 5.58
N ARG A 82 -0.92 -2.48 6.19
CA ARG A 82 -0.73 -2.33 7.64
C ARG A 82 -2.03 -2.21 8.44
N GLN A 83 -3.21 -2.15 7.80
CA GLN A 83 -4.47 -2.25 8.52
C GLN A 83 -4.74 -3.68 9.04
N GLN A 84 -4.04 -4.69 8.50
CA GLN A 84 -4.06 -6.05 9.05
C GLN A 84 -3.06 -6.12 10.22
N PRO A 85 -3.51 -6.32 11.48
CA PRO A 85 -2.64 -6.26 12.65
C PRO A 85 -1.50 -7.28 12.65
N GLU A 86 -1.68 -8.42 11.98
CA GLU A 86 -0.66 -9.45 11.81
C GLU A 86 0.46 -8.95 10.91
N ILE A 87 0.11 -8.34 9.77
CA ILE A 87 1.07 -7.77 8.81
C ILE A 87 1.81 -6.59 9.45
N ASP A 88 1.10 -5.72 10.16
CA ASP A 88 1.70 -4.56 10.82
C ASP A 88 2.77 -5.01 11.85
N ARG A 89 2.43 -5.96 12.71
CA ARG A 89 3.37 -6.53 13.70
C ARG A 89 4.57 -7.23 13.08
N LEU A 90 4.37 -7.95 11.97
CA LEU A 90 5.46 -8.59 11.23
C LEU A 90 6.45 -7.53 10.73
N LEU A 91 5.94 -6.49 10.06
CA LEU A 91 6.77 -5.41 9.51
C LEU A 91 7.48 -4.61 10.61
N GLU A 92 6.82 -4.36 11.74
CA GLU A 92 7.45 -3.72 12.90
C GLU A 92 8.56 -4.57 13.52
N SER A 93 8.34 -5.88 13.64
CA SER A 93 9.35 -6.81 14.17
C SER A 93 10.60 -6.85 13.29
N ILE A 94 10.41 -6.89 11.97
CA ILE A 94 11.49 -6.82 10.98
C ILE A 94 12.23 -5.47 11.07
N ALA A 95 11.50 -4.36 11.15
CA ALA A 95 12.10 -3.03 11.25
C ALA A 95 12.89 -2.84 12.55
N GLY A 96 12.41 -3.40 13.67
CA GLY A 96 13.04 -3.28 14.98
C GLY A 96 14.28 -4.15 15.15
N ALA A 97 14.37 -5.29 14.46
CA ALA A 97 15.47 -6.23 14.58
C ALA A 97 15.87 -6.86 13.22
N PRO A 98 16.43 -6.07 12.28
CA PRO A 98 16.75 -6.56 10.93
C PRO A 98 17.78 -7.70 10.92
N GLY A 99 18.63 -7.81 11.96
CA GLY A 99 19.57 -8.92 12.12
C GLY A 99 18.91 -10.26 12.46
N GLN A 100 17.62 -10.27 12.84
CA GLN A 100 16.83 -11.46 13.17
C GLN A 100 15.77 -11.75 12.11
N LEU A 101 15.98 -11.27 10.88
CA LEU A 101 15.01 -11.36 9.78
C LEU A 101 14.60 -12.82 9.48
N ALA A 102 15.57 -13.72 9.32
CA ALA A 102 15.29 -15.12 9.01
C ALA A 102 14.47 -15.80 10.12
N GLU A 103 14.87 -15.64 11.39
CA GLU A 103 14.14 -16.19 12.53
C GLU A 103 12.72 -15.60 12.65
N THR A 104 12.56 -14.31 12.38
CA THR A 104 11.25 -13.64 12.42
C THR A 104 10.34 -14.16 11.31
N LEU A 105 10.86 -14.31 10.09
CA LEU A 105 10.11 -14.87 8.96
C LEU A 105 9.77 -16.35 9.16
N GLU A 106 10.66 -17.14 9.76
CA GLU A 106 10.37 -18.53 10.12
C GLU A 106 9.27 -18.64 11.18
N ARG A 107 9.37 -17.83 12.25
CA ARG A 107 8.37 -17.78 13.33
C ARG A 107 6.99 -17.31 12.83
N GLU A 108 6.98 -16.38 11.88
CA GLU A 108 5.76 -15.77 11.33
C GLU A 108 5.48 -16.20 9.88
N ALA A 109 5.92 -17.42 9.50
CA ALA A 109 5.87 -17.91 8.13
C ALA A 109 4.49 -17.83 7.47
N THR A 110 3.42 -18.09 8.25
CA THR A 110 2.04 -17.96 7.76
C THR A 110 1.71 -16.52 7.35
N THR A 111 2.03 -15.54 8.21
CA THR A 111 1.78 -14.12 7.94
C THR A 111 2.65 -13.62 6.79
N ALA A 112 3.93 -14.01 6.75
CA ALA A 112 4.83 -13.68 5.65
C ALA A 112 4.31 -14.24 4.31
N SER A 113 3.82 -15.49 4.31
CA SER A 113 3.20 -16.10 3.13
C SER A 113 1.94 -15.37 2.69
N GLN A 114 1.08 -14.98 3.64
CA GLN A 114 -0.12 -14.18 3.36
C GLN A 114 0.24 -12.83 2.72
N LEU A 115 1.24 -12.12 3.23
CA LEU A 115 1.71 -10.87 2.66
C LEU A 115 2.21 -11.05 1.22
N ILE A 116 3.03 -12.07 0.96
CA ILE A 116 3.57 -12.37 -0.38
C ILE A 116 2.46 -12.74 -1.37
N GLN A 117 1.41 -13.41 -0.89
CA GLN A 117 0.26 -13.80 -1.70
C GLN A 117 -0.80 -12.70 -1.85
N ASP A 118 -0.69 -11.59 -1.11
CA ASP A 118 -1.65 -10.50 -1.18
C ASP A 118 -1.58 -9.78 -2.53
N HIS A 119 -2.73 -9.65 -3.20
CA HIS A 119 -2.80 -9.07 -4.54
C HIS A 119 -2.38 -7.59 -4.59
N LEU A 120 -2.69 -6.80 -3.56
CA LEU A 120 -2.25 -5.40 -3.47
C LEU A 120 -0.73 -5.33 -3.29
N PHE A 121 -0.16 -6.22 -2.48
CA PHE A 121 1.29 -6.31 -2.31
C PHE A 121 2.00 -6.69 -3.62
N GLN A 122 1.52 -7.72 -4.31
CA GLN A 122 2.07 -8.12 -5.62
C GLN A 122 1.97 -7.01 -6.66
N THR A 123 0.83 -6.32 -6.71
CA THR A 123 0.61 -5.18 -7.61
C THR A 123 1.58 -4.04 -7.30
N LEU A 124 1.79 -3.74 -6.01
CA LEU A 124 2.75 -2.74 -5.57
C LEU A 124 4.17 -3.09 -6.03
N LEU A 125 4.62 -4.32 -5.78
CA LEU A 125 5.96 -4.79 -6.17
C LEU A 125 6.21 -4.73 -7.69
N ALA A 126 5.17 -5.01 -8.48
CA ALA A 126 5.28 -5.03 -9.93
C ALA A 126 5.32 -3.62 -10.56
N THR A 127 4.76 -2.61 -9.90
CA THR A 127 4.46 -1.31 -10.51
C THR A 127 5.21 -0.13 -9.92
N ALA A 128 5.73 -0.23 -8.69
CA ALA A 128 6.38 0.88 -8.02
C ALA A 128 7.57 0.44 -7.13
N PRO A 129 8.60 1.28 -6.98
CA PRO A 129 9.57 1.13 -5.90
C PRO A 129 8.85 1.20 -4.54
N VAL A 130 9.23 0.33 -3.59
CA VAL A 130 8.57 0.26 -2.28
C VAL A 130 9.29 1.16 -1.26
N PRO A 131 8.66 2.23 -0.76
CA PRO A 131 9.28 3.13 0.21
C PRO A 131 9.10 2.62 1.65
N ASP A 132 9.45 1.36 1.93
CA ASP A 132 9.36 0.75 3.26
C ASP A 132 10.54 -0.19 3.53
N VAL A 133 11.29 0.10 4.60
CA VAL A 133 12.54 -0.61 4.91
C VAL A 133 12.30 -2.06 5.31
N ALA A 134 11.19 -2.37 5.99
CA ALA A 134 10.89 -3.74 6.40
C ALA A 134 10.54 -4.59 5.18
N ILE A 135 9.75 -4.03 4.26
CA ILE A 135 9.44 -4.71 2.99
C ILE A 135 10.73 -4.94 2.18
N GLU A 136 11.61 -3.94 2.08
CA GLU A 136 12.89 -4.11 1.38
C GLU A 136 13.74 -5.24 1.98
N PHE A 137 13.80 -5.35 3.32
CA PHE A 137 14.48 -6.48 3.97
C PHE A 137 13.87 -7.83 3.57
N VAL A 138 12.54 -7.95 3.56
CA VAL A 138 11.85 -9.18 3.11
C VAL A 138 12.23 -9.54 1.67
N LEU A 139 12.22 -8.57 0.76
CA LEU A 139 12.57 -8.80 -0.65
C LEU A 139 14.03 -9.24 -0.84
N VAL A 140 14.95 -8.62 -0.10
CA VAL A 140 16.37 -9.00 -0.11
C VAL A 140 16.55 -10.44 0.37
N GLN A 141 15.86 -10.83 1.45
CA GLN A 141 15.92 -12.19 1.97
C GLN A 141 15.35 -13.21 0.98
N LEU A 142 14.17 -12.95 0.41
CA LEU A 142 13.57 -13.80 -0.62
C LEU A 142 14.51 -13.99 -1.81
N ARG A 143 15.16 -12.93 -2.27
CA ARG A 143 16.14 -13.01 -3.36
C ARG A 143 17.35 -13.86 -2.97
N SER A 144 17.86 -13.68 -1.74
CA SER A 144 18.98 -14.47 -1.21
C SER A 144 18.66 -15.96 -1.21
N ASP A 145 17.47 -16.32 -0.73
CA ASP A 145 17.04 -17.72 -0.64
C ASP A 145 16.82 -18.34 -2.02
N LEU A 146 16.22 -17.62 -2.97
CA LEU A 146 16.07 -18.07 -4.36
C LEU A 146 17.42 -18.33 -5.03
N LEU A 147 18.41 -17.45 -4.83
CA LEU A 147 19.75 -17.64 -5.39
C LEU A 147 20.43 -18.90 -4.82
N ARG A 148 20.32 -19.14 -3.51
CA ARG A 148 20.86 -20.36 -2.89
C ARG A 148 20.20 -21.63 -3.43
N LEU A 149 18.89 -21.59 -3.72
CA LEU A 149 18.18 -22.72 -4.32
C LEU A 149 18.62 -23.02 -5.75
N THR A 150 19.10 -22.02 -6.49
CA THR A 150 19.61 -22.21 -7.86
C THR A 150 21.08 -22.66 -7.92
N GLU A 151 21.82 -22.52 -6.83
CA GLU A 151 23.24 -22.89 -6.72
C GLU A 151 23.47 -24.31 -6.15
N GLY A 152 22.41 -24.99 -5.69
CA GLY A 152 22.44 -26.38 -5.20
C GLY A 152 21.85 -27.38 -6.19
#